data_AF-A0A563VMT4-F1
#
_entry.id   AF-A0A563VMT4-F1
#
_cell.length_a   1.000
_cell.length_b   1.000
_cell.length_c   1.000
_cell.angle_alpha   90.00
_cell.angle_beta   90.00
_cell.angle_gamma   90.00
#
_symmetry.space_group_name_H-M   'P 1'
#
loop_
_entity.id
_entity.type
_entity.pdbx_description
1 polymer ?
#
loop_
_entity_poly.entity_id
_entity_poly.type
_entity_poly.pdbx_seq_one_letter_code
_entity_poly.pdbx_strand_id
1 'polypeptide(L)'
;MVKQKILLTGGGSAGHITVNLALIPMLIGSGWEIIYLGSFDGIEQELISNIPEVTYYGISTGKLRRYFDERPRVGVRRKGMRES
;
A
#
# COMPACT_ATOMS: atom_id res chain seq x y z
N MET A 1 13.68 25.76 -16.15
CA MET A 1 14.19 25.35 -14.81
C MET A 1 13.74 23.91 -14.60
N VAL A 2 14.61 23.01 -14.14
CA VAL A 2 14.21 21.62 -13.87
C VAL A 2 13.44 21.62 -12.54
N LYS A 3 12.17 21.20 -12.58
CA LYS A 3 11.37 21.02 -11.37
C LYS A 3 11.75 19.70 -10.74
N GLN A 4 12.04 19.70 -9.44
CA GLN A 4 12.34 18.47 -8.73
C GLN A 4 11.06 17.63 -8.62
N LYS A 5 11.16 16.34 -8.90
CA LYS A 5 10.03 15.41 -8.88
C LYS A 5 10.05 14.58 -7.62
N ILE A 6 8.88 14.34 -7.05
CA ILE A 6 8.69 13.43 -5.92
C ILE A 6 7.65 12.39 -6.29
N LEU A 7 7.99 11.13 -6.00
CA LEU A 7 7.11 9.99 -6.20
C LEU A 7 6.56 9.54 -4.85
N LEU A 8 5.26 9.66 -4.68
CA LEU A 8 4.53 9.15 -3.53
C LEU A 8 3.89 7.82 -3.89
N THR A 9 3.84 6.92 -2.92
CA THR A 9 3.09 5.66 -3.04
C THR A 9 2.52 5.30 -1.69
N GLY A 10 1.52 4.43 -1.70
CA GLY A 10 0.74 4.04 -0.54
C GLY A 10 -0.59 3.52 -1.02
N GLY A 11 -0.99 2.33 -0.56
CA GLY A 11 -2.20 1.68 -1.03
C GLY A 11 -2.60 0.52 -0.13
N GLY A 12 -3.84 0.08 -0.27
CA GLY A 12 -4.39 -1.07 0.45
C GLY A 12 -5.15 -0.75 1.76
N SER A 13 -4.96 0.42 2.37
CA SER A 13 -5.81 0.91 3.46
C SER A 13 -5.79 2.43 3.61
N ALA A 14 -6.85 3.00 4.18
CA ALA A 14 -7.02 4.45 4.34
C ALA A 14 -5.86 5.13 5.11
N GLY A 15 -5.26 4.44 6.09
CA GLY A 15 -4.25 5.01 6.97
C GLY A 15 -2.99 5.51 6.24
N HIS A 16 -2.50 4.77 5.24
CA HIS A 16 -1.32 5.20 4.47
C HIS A 16 -1.65 6.33 3.50
N ILE A 17 -2.89 6.41 3.03
CA ILE A 17 -3.33 7.38 2.04
C ILE A 17 -3.56 8.75 2.69
N THR A 18 -4.13 8.79 3.90
CA THR A 18 -4.38 10.02 4.65
C THR A 18 -3.10 10.84 4.89
N VAL A 19 -1.98 10.17 5.18
CA VAL A 19 -0.70 10.85 5.38
C VAL A 19 -0.24 11.52 4.07
N ASN A 20 -0.34 10.81 2.95
CA ASN A 20 0.04 11.38 1.65
C ASN A 20 -0.85 12.57 1.28
N LEU A 21 -2.16 12.50 1.54
CA LEU A 21 -3.09 13.61 1.31
C LEU A 21 -2.69 14.88 2.10
N ALA A 22 -2.22 14.73 3.33
CA ALA A 22 -1.75 15.86 4.14
C ALA A 22 -0.42 16.45 3.62
N LEU A 23 0.45 15.63 3.02
CA LEU A 23 1.76 16.06 2.51
C LEU A 23 1.68 16.77 1.15
N ILE A 24 0.79 16.31 0.27
CA ILE A 24 0.64 16.83 -1.10
C ILE A 24 0.55 18.36 -1.17
N PRO A 25 -0.33 19.07 -0.43
CA PRO A 25 -0.42 20.53 -0.53
C PRO A 25 0.86 21.24 -0.11
N MET A 26 1.59 20.72 0.88
CA MET A 26 2.87 21.30 1.31
C MET A 26 3.96 21.12 0.25
N LEU A 27 3.98 19.97 -0.42
CA LEU A 27 4.92 19.68 -1.50
C LEU A 27 4.63 20.51 -2.75
N ILE A 28 3.35 20.71 -3.10
CA ILE A 28 2.92 21.63 -4.17
C ILE A 28 3.38 23.04 -3.86
N GLY A 29 3.13 23.55 -2.64
CA GLY A 29 3.55 24.87 -2.20
C GLY A 29 5.06 25.07 -2.18
N SER A 30 5.82 23.99 -1.98
CA SER A 30 7.28 23.97 -2.06
C SER A 30 7.81 23.83 -3.49
N GLY A 31 6.93 23.82 -4.50
CA GLY A 31 7.30 23.81 -5.91
C GLY A 31 7.65 22.44 -6.49
N TRP A 32 7.30 21.34 -5.83
CA TRP A 32 7.55 20.00 -6.38
C TRP A 32 6.60 19.65 -7.52
N GLU A 33 7.06 18.77 -8.41
CA GLU A 33 6.17 18.01 -9.30
C GLU A 33 5.84 16.68 -8.61
N ILE A 34 4.55 16.41 -8.42
CA ILE A 34 4.10 15.25 -7.65
C ILE A 34 3.60 14.17 -8.59
N ILE A 35 4.16 12.98 -8.42
CA ILE A 35 3.72 11.76 -9.06
C ILE A 35 3.24 10.81 -7.96
N TYR A 36 2.10 10.15 -8.17
CA TYR A 36 1.58 9.14 -7.26
C TYR A 36 1.46 7.79 -7.93
N LEU A 37 1.93 6.73 -7.28
CA LEU A 37 1.72 5.34 -7.70
C LEU A 37 0.79 4.63 -6.72
N GLY A 38 -0.34 4.13 -7.23
CA GLY A 38 -1.33 3.41 -6.45
C GLY A 38 -2.01 2.29 -7.24
N SER A 39 -2.91 1.56 -6.60
CA SER A 39 -3.69 0.50 -7.26
C SER A 39 -4.68 1.06 -8.29
N PHE A 40 -4.98 0.29 -9.32
CA PHE A 40 -6.12 0.60 -10.21
C PHE A 40 -7.47 0.52 -9.49
N ASP A 41 -7.61 -0.37 -8.50
CA ASP A 41 -8.89 -0.63 -7.81
C ASP A 41 -8.88 -0.15 -6.34
N GLY A 42 -7.87 0.64 -5.97
CA GLY A 42 -7.69 1.12 -4.60
C GLY A 42 -8.42 2.42 -4.33
N ILE A 43 -8.82 2.66 -3.08
CA ILE A 43 -9.43 3.93 -2.64
C ILE A 43 -8.49 5.13 -2.89
N GLU A 44 -7.18 4.90 -2.94
CA GLU A 44 -6.20 5.92 -3.33
C GLU A 44 -6.44 6.48 -4.73
N GLN A 45 -6.96 5.69 -5.67
CA GLN A 45 -7.23 6.17 -7.03
C GLN A 45 -8.28 7.28 -6.99
N GLU A 46 -9.41 7.05 -6.31
CA GLU A 46 -10.47 8.03 -6.18
C GLU A 46 -9.99 9.27 -5.40
N LEU A 47 -9.28 9.06 -4.29
CA LEU A 47 -8.86 10.16 -3.42
C LEU A 47 -7.79 11.05 -4.07
N ILE A 48 -6.81 10.45 -4.77
CA ILE A 48 -5.65 11.18 -5.30
C ILE A 48 -5.90 11.70 -6.71
N SER A 49 -6.64 10.97 -7.56
CA SER A 49 -6.90 11.43 -8.94
C SER A 49 -7.76 12.69 -9.01
N ASN A 50 -8.43 13.05 -7.91
CA ASN A 50 -9.18 14.30 -7.77
C ASN A 50 -8.29 15.53 -7.53
N ILE A 51 -6.97 15.36 -7.37
CA ILE A 51 -6.03 16.47 -7.13
C ILE A 51 -5.34 16.82 -8.47
N PRO A 52 -5.68 17.96 -9.10
CA PRO A 52 -5.20 18.31 -10.44
C PRO A 52 -3.67 18.41 -10.58
N GLU A 53 -2.99 18.79 -9.51
CA GLU A 53 -1.54 18.99 -9.46
C GLU A 53 -0.75 17.67 -9.28
N VAL A 54 -1.45 16.54 -9.13
CA VAL A 54 -0.85 15.23 -8.93
C VAL A 54 -1.04 14.36 -10.17
N THR A 55 0.05 13.82 -10.71
CA THR A 55 -0.03 12.82 -11.78
C THR A 55 -0.19 11.43 -11.15
N TYR A 56 -1.37 10.81 -11.31
CA TYR A 56 -1.63 9.46 -10.80
C TYR A 56 -1.28 8.39 -11.85
N TYR A 57 -0.47 7.41 -11.44
CA TYR A 57 -0.21 6.18 -12.19
C TYR A 57 -0.81 5.00 -11.44
N GLY A 58 -1.81 4.36 -12.06
CA GLY A 58 -2.34 3.10 -11.56
C GLY A 58 -1.41 1.94 -11.90
N ILE A 59 -1.24 1.01 -10.97
CA ILE A 59 -0.54 -0.25 -11.15
C ILE A 59 -1.37 -1.41 -10.61
N SER A 60 -1.14 -2.61 -11.15
CA SER A 60 -1.74 -3.84 -10.62
C SER A 60 -1.05 -4.19 -9.29
N THR A 61 -1.61 -3.77 -8.16
CA THR A 61 -1.11 -4.16 -6.84
C THR A 61 -1.64 -5.54 -6.49
N GLY A 62 -0.88 -6.59 -6.81
CA GLY A 62 -1.14 -7.90 -6.21
C GLY A 62 -1.01 -7.75 -4.70
N LYS A 63 -2.08 -8.02 -3.92
CA LYS A 63 -1.97 -8.16 -2.47
C LYS A 63 -0.89 -9.21 -2.24
N LEU A 64 0.28 -8.80 -1.79
CA LEU A 64 1.35 -9.72 -1.42
C LEU A 64 0.80 -10.54 -0.26
N ARG A 65 0.10 -11.64 -0.57
CA ARG A 65 -0.30 -12.62 0.44
C ARG A 65 1.04 -13.08 0.99
N ARG A 66 1.32 -12.70 2.23
CA ARG A 66 2.41 -13.27 3.05
C ARG A 66 2.12 -14.77 3.23
N TYR A 67 2.19 -15.57 2.16
CA TYR A 67 2.30 -17.01 2.25
C TYR A 67 3.74 -17.34 2.65
N PHE A 68 4.07 -16.94 3.87
CA PHE A 68 5.15 -17.49 4.68
C PHE A 68 4.65 -17.57 6.13
N ASP A 69 3.41 -18.04 6.31
CA ASP A 69 3.10 -18.77 7.52
C ASP A 69 3.64 -20.19 7.29
N GLU A 70 4.90 -20.41 7.66
CA GLU A 70 5.32 -21.73 8.09
C GLU A 70 4.43 -22.10 9.27
N ARG A 71 3.27 -22.72 9.00
CA ARG A 71 2.51 -23.37 10.06
C ARG A 71 3.51 -24.30 10.77
N PRO A 72 3.77 -24.14 12.08
CA PRO A 72 4.52 -25.15 12.78
C PRO A 72 3.69 -26.43 12.64
N ARG A 73 4.28 -27.47 12.05
CA ARG A 73 3.64 -28.79 12.00
C ARG A 73 3.52 -29.25 13.43
N VAL A 74 2.37 -29.00 14.05
CA VAL A 74 2.04 -29.61 15.33
C VAL A 74 1.90 -31.10 15.03
N GLY A 75 2.94 -31.86 15.39
CA GLY A 75 2.93 -33.30 15.29
C GLY A 75 1.77 -33.84 16.12
N VAL A 76 0.76 -34.37 15.43
CA VAL A 76 -0.24 -35.24 16.04
C VAL A 76 0.50 -36.51 16.48
N ARG A 77 1.02 -36.52 17.71
CA ARG A 77 1.36 -37.80 18.37
C ARG A 77 0.06 -38.45 18.81
N ARG A 78 -0.22 -39.57 18.15
CA ARG A 78 -1.39 -40.43 18.32
C ARG A 78 -1.61 -40.78 19.79
N LYS A 79 -2.85 -40.59 20.24
CA LYS A 79 -3.43 -41.26 21.41
C LYS A 79 -3.66 -42.73 21.05
N GLY A 80 -3.08 -43.64 21.82
CA GLY A 80 -3.29 -45.09 21.74
C GLY A 80 -2.46 -45.75 22.85
N MET A 81 -3.01 -45.94 24.05
CA MET A 81 -3.77 -47.13 24.48
C MET A 81 -2.86 -48.18 25.11
N ARG A 82 -2.94 -48.30 26.44
CA ARG A 82 -3.15 -49.56 27.18
C ARG A 82 -3.41 -49.23 28.64
N GLU A 83 -4.65 -49.44 29.04
CA GLU A 83 -5.01 -49.86 30.39
C GLU A 83 -4.49 -51.29 30.59
N SER A 84 -3.87 -51.56 31.75
CA SER A 84 -3.87 -52.78 32.57
C SER A 84 -2.74 -52.67 33.58
#